data_AF-A0A6J1W131-F1
#
_entry.id   AF-A0A6J1W131-F1
#
_cell.length_a   1.000
_cell.length_b   1.000
_cell.length_c   1.000
_cell.angle_alpha   90.00
_cell.angle_beta   90.00
_cell.angle_gamma   90.00
#
_symmetry.space_group_name_H-M   'P 1'
#
loop_
_entity.id
_entity.type
_entity.pdbx_description
1 polymer ?
#
loop_
_entity_poly.entity_id
_entity_poly.type
_entity_poly.pdbx_seq_one_letter_code
_entity_poly.pdbx_strand_id
1 'polypeptide(L)'
;MYHGIYDYDKSLPRVHVPMEKGDTLFFHPLLIHGSGRNRTEGFRKAISCHYASSNCYYIDVKGTSQEFLEKELEEIVRQRYNMAEVDFKYVSMMRGRLVKGERKNL
;
A
#
# COMPACT_ATOMS: atom_id res chain seq x y z
N MET A 1 -11.38 -6.14 -1.49
CA MET A 1 -10.67 -6.98 -0.52
C MET A 1 -10.40 -6.16 0.74
N TYR A 2 -10.62 -6.71 1.94
CA TYR A 2 -10.24 -6.07 3.21
C TYR A 2 -9.17 -6.92 3.89
N HIS A 3 -8.01 -6.32 4.11
CA HIS A 3 -6.88 -6.93 4.82
C HIS A 3 -6.73 -6.23 6.15
N GLY A 4 -7.03 -6.95 7.24
CA GLY A 4 -7.09 -6.40 8.59
C GLY A 4 -6.20 -7.15 9.57
N ILE A 5 -5.67 -6.42 10.54
CA ILE A 5 -4.98 -6.98 11.70
C ILE A 5 -6.03 -7.22 12.78
N TYR A 6 -6.23 -8.47 13.19
CA TYR A 6 -7.26 -8.84 14.17
C TYR A 6 -6.70 -9.06 15.57
N ASP A 7 -5.41 -9.40 15.65
CA ASP A 7 -4.64 -9.80 16.82
C ASP A 7 -3.75 -8.68 17.38
N TYR A 8 -4.17 -7.42 17.22
CA TYR A 8 -3.47 -6.29 17.84
C TYR A 8 -4.00 -6.00 19.25
N ASP A 9 -3.15 -5.41 20.08
CA ASP A 9 -3.55 -4.93 21.40
C ASP A 9 -4.50 -3.72 21.27
N LYS A 10 -5.77 -3.94 21.61
CA LYS A 10 -6.83 -2.93 21.54
C LYS A 10 -6.69 -1.82 22.58
N SER A 11 -5.82 -2.00 23.58
CA SER A 11 -5.50 -0.98 24.58
C SER A 11 -4.50 0.05 24.07
N LEU A 12 -3.83 -0.22 22.94
CA LEU A 12 -2.88 0.71 22.35
C LEU A 12 -3.52 2.08 22.11
N PRO A 13 -2.86 3.17 22.54
CA PRO A 13 -3.39 4.50 22.37
C PRO A 13 -3.52 4.83 20.88
N ARG A 14 -4.64 5.42 20.51
CA ARG A 14 -4.91 5.88 19.15
C ARG A 14 -4.83 7.40 19.12
N VAL A 15 -4.18 7.92 18.09
CA VAL A 15 -4.10 9.36 17.84
C VAL A 15 -4.95 9.67 16.62
N HIS A 16 -5.93 10.55 16.79
CA HIS A 16 -6.65 11.15 15.68
C HIS A 16 -5.80 12.28 15.10
N VAL A 17 -5.77 12.39 13.77
CA VAL A 17 -5.00 13.42 13.06
C VAL A 17 -5.98 14.33 12.31
N PRO A 18 -6.59 15.33 12.98
CA PRO A 18 -7.30 16.41 12.30
C PRO A 18 -6.32 17.16 11.39
N MET A 19 -6.74 17.44 10.17
CA MET A 19 -5.91 18.07 9.14
C MET A 19 -6.77 19.08 8.38
N GLU A 20 -6.20 20.24 8.13
CA GLU A 20 -6.78 21.26 7.25
C GLU A 20 -6.41 21.00 5.79
N LYS A 21 -7.08 21.70 4.87
CA LYS A 21 -6.78 21.60 3.44
C LYS A 21 -5.32 22.01 3.17
N GLY A 22 -4.53 21.05 2.70
CA GLY A 22 -3.12 21.28 2.33
C GLY A 22 -2.13 20.66 3.32
N ASP A 23 -2.58 20.29 4.51
CA ASP A 23 -1.75 19.56 5.47
C ASP A 23 -1.34 18.20 4.90
N THR A 24 -0.14 17.74 5.26
CA THR A 24 0.42 16.48 4.79
C THR A 24 0.93 15.66 5.96
N LEU A 25 0.50 14.39 6.02
CA LEU A 25 0.96 13.42 7.02
C LEU A 25 1.99 12.48 6.38
N PHE A 26 3.17 12.41 6.97
CA PHE A 26 4.20 11.41 6.63
C PHE A 26 4.23 10.34 7.71
N PHE A 27 4.22 9.08 7.32
CA PHE A 27 4.30 7.97 8.25
C PHE A 27 4.98 6.75 7.63
N HIS A 28 5.50 5.87 8.49
CA HIS A 28 6.21 4.66 8.10
C HIS A 28 5.22 3.55 7.64
N PRO A 29 5.56 2.70 6.64
CA PRO A 29 4.65 1.65 6.14
C PRO A 29 4.21 0.61 7.17
N LEU A 30 4.94 0.47 8.28
CA LEU A 30 4.59 -0.43 9.39
C LEU A 30 3.72 0.22 10.47
N LEU A 31 3.39 1.51 10.35
CA LEU A 31 2.47 2.14 11.30
C LEU A 31 1.06 1.57 11.10
N ILE A 32 0.51 0.94 12.15
CA ILE A 32 -0.88 0.49 12.15
C ILE A 32 -1.79 1.72 12.10
N HIS A 33 -2.56 1.85 11.03
CA HIS A 33 -3.44 3.00 10.80
C HIS A 33 -4.73 2.59 10.10
N GLY A 34 -5.76 3.43 10.22
CA GLY A 34 -7.06 3.21 9.59
C GLY A 34 -7.92 4.47 9.63
N SER A 35 -8.88 4.56 8.69
CA SER A 35 -9.84 5.66 8.69
C SER A 35 -10.96 5.42 9.71
N GLY A 36 -11.29 6.44 10.50
CA GLY A 36 -12.50 6.43 11.31
C GLY A 36 -13.77 6.51 10.46
N ARG A 37 -14.92 6.14 11.04
CA ARG A 37 -16.23 6.26 10.38
C ARG A 37 -16.53 7.73 10.08
N ASN A 38 -16.83 8.05 8.83
CA ASN A 38 -17.41 9.34 8.47
C ASN A 38 -18.86 9.39 8.98
N ARG A 39 -19.15 10.35 9.87
CA ARG A 39 -20.47 10.54 10.50
C ARG A 39 -21.28 11.69 9.87
N THR A 40 -20.78 12.25 8.76
CA THR A 40 -21.44 13.33 8.01
C THR A 40 -22.02 12.80 6.70
N GLU A 41 -22.87 13.60 6.04
CA GLU A 41 -23.40 13.28 4.70
C GLU A 41 -22.42 13.61 3.56
N GLY A 42 -21.34 14.34 3.86
CA GLY A 42 -20.34 14.76 2.88
C GLY A 42 -19.31 13.67 2.58
N PHE A 43 -18.67 13.73 1.40
CA PHE A 43 -17.57 12.85 1.03
C PHE A 43 -16.21 13.46 1.42
N ARG A 44 -15.47 12.77 2.31
CA ARG A 44 -14.09 13.13 2.65
C ARG A 44 -13.14 12.73 1.52
N LYS A 45 -12.36 13.68 1.00
CA LYS A 45 -11.35 13.47 -0.05
C LYS A 45 -9.94 13.50 0.53
N ALA A 46 -9.05 12.65 0.03
CA ALA A 46 -7.62 12.65 0.33
C ALA A 46 -6.86 12.11 -0.88
N ILE A 47 -5.59 12.48 -1.01
CA ILE A 47 -4.65 11.92 -1.98
C ILE A 47 -3.44 11.37 -1.23
N SER A 48 -2.91 10.24 -1.66
CA SER A 48 -1.74 9.61 -1.04
C SER A 48 -0.76 9.09 -2.09
N CYS A 49 0.51 9.04 -1.71
CA CYS A 49 1.58 8.43 -2.49
C CYS A 49 2.52 7.70 -1.53
N HIS A 50 3.03 6.54 -1.95
CA HIS A 50 4.07 5.82 -1.24
C HIS A 50 5.37 6.00 -2.01
N TYR A 51 6.38 6.53 -1.34
CA TYR A 51 7.73 6.70 -1.89
C TYR A 51 8.65 5.62 -1.34
N ALA A 52 9.57 5.15 -2.17
CA ALA A 52 10.65 4.25 -1.79
C ALA A 52 11.97 4.77 -2.37
N SER A 53 13.08 4.53 -1.67
CA SER A 53 14.40 4.82 -2.21
C SER A 53 14.64 3.97 -3.46
N SER A 54 15.30 4.53 -4.48
CA SER A 54 15.67 3.74 -5.65
C SER A 54 16.69 2.63 -5.33
N ASN A 55 17.32 2.65 -4.15
CA ASN A 55 18.19 1.59 -3.65
C ASN A 55 17.42 0.39 -3.05
N CYS A 56 16.12 0.49 -2.81
CA CYS A 56 15.32 -0.62 -2.28
C CYS A 56 15.27 -1.79 -3.29
N TYR A 57 14.80 -2.95 -2.84
CA TYR A 57 14.74 -4.17 -3.64
C TYR A 57 13.40 -4.88 -3.49
N TYR A 58 13.07 -5.71 -4.46
CA TYR A 58 11.92 -6.62 -4.41
C TYR A 58 12.30 -7.88 -3.63
N ILE A 59 11.37 -8.36 -2.81
CA ILE A 59 11.51 -9.63 -2.08
C ILE A 59 10.58 -10.68 -2.68
N ASP A 60 10.98 -11.94 -2.56
CA ASP A 60 10.06 -13.06 -2.76
C ASP A 60 9.15 -13.15 -1.52
N VAL A 61 7.85 -13.23 -1.75
CA VAL A 61 6.82 -13.28 -0.69
C VAL A 61 6.33 -14.72 -0.42
N LYS A 62 6.78 -15.71 -1.19
CA LYS A 62 6.41 -17.12 -1.00
C LYS A 62 6.82 -17.62 0.39
N GLY A 63 5.90 -18.29 1.08
CA GLY A 63 6.11 -18.77 2.45
C GLY A 63 6.15 -17.66 3.50
N THR A 64 5.89 -16.40 3.13
CA THR A 64 5.75 -15.28 4.08
C THR A 64 4.28 -14.99 4.39
N SER A 65 4.03 -14.14 5.38
CA SER A 65 2.68 -13.63 5.65
C SER A 65 2.09 -12.80 4.49
N GLN A 66 2.88 -12.46 3.47
CA GLN A 66 2.47 -11.66 2.31
C GLN A 66 2.15 -12.49 1.06
N GLU A 67 2.31 -13.83 1.09
CA GLU A 67 2.09 -14.70 -0.08
C GLU A 67 0.70 -14.53 -0.72
N PHE A 68 -0.33 -14.25 0.09
CA PHE A 68 -1.69 -14.04 -0.42
C PHE A 68 -1.79 -12.84 -1.39
N LEU A 69 -0.93 -11.82 -1.25
CA LEU A 69 -0.94 -10.65 -2.13
C LEU A 69 -0.50 -10.99 -3.55
N GLU A 70 0.43 -11.93 -3.71
CA GLU A 70 0.87 -12.41 -5.02
C GLU A 70 -0.31 -13.03 -5.77
N LYS A 71 -1.03 -13.96 -5.11
CA LYS A 71 -2.21 -14.65 -5.66
C LYS A 71 -3.33 -13.67 -6.04
N GLU A 72 -3.58 -12.66 -5.20
CA GLU A 72 -4.58 -11.63 -5.51
C GLU A 72 -4.20 -10.80 -6.73
N LEU A 73 -2.91 -10.47 -6.88
CA LEU A 73 -2.45 -9.71 -8.02
C LEU A 73 -2.52 -10.52 -9.31
N GLU A 74 -2.11 -11.78 -9.26
CA GLU A 74 -2.26 -12.73 -10.37
C GLU A 74 -3.72 -12.80 -10.85
N GLU A 75 -4.67 -12.87 -9.92
CA GLU A 75 -6.09 -12.88 -10.25
C GLU A 75 -6.53 -11.57 -10.92
N ILE A 76 -6.12 -10.42 -10.40
CA ILE A 76 -6.42 -9.10 -11.02
C ILE A 76 -5.83 -9.01 -12.42
N VAL A 77 -4.59 -9.46 -12.61
CA VAL A 77 -3.91 -9.41 -13.91
C VAL A 77 -4.59 -10.34 -14.91
N ARG A 78 -4.94 -11.56 -14.49
CA ARG A 78 -5.69 -12.51 -15.31
C ARG A 78 -7.04 -11.94 -15.71
N GLN A 79 -7.79 -11.36 -14.77
CA GLN A 79 -9.11 -10.79 -15.04
C GLN A 79 -9.06 -9.56 -15.96
N ARG A 80 -8.06 -8.68 -15.80
CA ARG A 80 -7.98 -7.41 -16.57
C ARG A 80 -7.29 -7.54 -17.92
N TYR A 81 -6.30 -8.43 -18.03
CA TYR A 81 -5.39 -8.48 -19.17
C TYR A 81 -5.37 -9.85 -19.87
N ASN A 82 -6.12 -10.85 -19.38
CA ASN A 82 -6.15 -12.22 -19.91
C ASN A 82 -4.75 -12.86 -20.04
N MET A 83 -3.86 -12.52 -19.10
CA MET A 83 -2.50 -13.07 -18.99
C MET A 83 -2.48 -14.17 -17.93
N ALA A 84 -1.77 -15.27 -18.22
CA ALA A 84 -1.79 -16.47 -17.38
C ALA A 84 -0.91 -16.36 -16.13
N GLU A 85 0.30 -15.83 -16.28
CA GLU A 85 1.27 -15.68 -15.18
C GLU A 85 2.04 -14.37 -15.37
N VAL A 86 2.13 -13.57 -14.31
CA VAL A 86 2.99 -12.39 -14.27
C VAL A 86 3.64 -12.33 -12.91
N ASP A 87 4.97 -12.34 -12.88
CA ASP A 87 5.72 -12.19 -11.63
C ASP A 87 5.44 -10.81 -11.00
N PHE A 88 5.09 -10.84 -9.72
CA PHE A 88 4.74 -9.68 -8.87
C PHE A 88 5.76 -8.55 -8.97
N LYS A 89 7.05 -8.90 -9.09
CA LYS A 89 8.14 -7.96 -9.29
C LYS A 89 7.92 -7.12 -10.55
N TYR A 90 7.58 -7.74 -11.68
CA TYR A 90 7.41 -7.02 -12.95
C TYR A 90 6.23 -6.06 -12.91
N VAL A 91 5.10 -6.46 -12.30
CA VAL A 91 3.95 -5.54 -12.15
C VAL A 91 4.34 -4.31 -11.34
N SER A 92 5.06 -4.52 -10.24
CA SER A 92 5.53 -3.43 -9.39
C SER A 92 6.56 -2.53 -10.11
N MET A 93 7.49 -3.12 -10.87
CA MET A 93 8.47 -2.38 -11.68
C MET A 93 7.84 -1.52 -12.78
N MET A 94 6.78 -2.03 -13.43
CA MET A 94 6.03 -1.31 -14.46
C MET A 94 5.21 -0.15 -13.90
N ARG A 95 4.81 -0.21 -12.63
CA ARG A 95 4.05 0.85 -11.96
C ARG A 95 4.93 1.90 -11.29
N GLY A 96 6.15 1.53 -10.87
CA GLY A 96 7.12 2.45 -10.30
C GLY A 96 7.52 3.57 -11.28
N ARG A 97 7.75 4.78 -10.77
CA ARG A 97 8.21 5.93 -11.54
C ARG A 97 9.36 6.61 -10.81
N LEU A 98 10.42 6.94 -11.53
CA LEU A 98 11.50 7.77 -11.01
C LEU A 98 10.98 9.19 -10.83
N VAL A 99 10.90 9.65 -9.58
CA VAL A 99 10.42 11.01 -9.25
C VAL A 99 11.59 11.99 -9.21
N LYS A 100 12.73 11.58 -8.65
CA LYS A 100 13.93 12.40 -8.50
C LYS A 100 15.18 11.53 -8.36
N GLY A 101 16.32 12.00 -8.86
CA GLY A 101 17.62 11.32 -8.76
C GLY A 101 17.80 10.28 -9.85
N GLU A 102 18.40 9.14 -9.51
CA GLU A 102 18.69 8.05 -10.46
C GLU A 102 17.87 6.81 -10.14
N ARG A 103 17.45 6.10 -11.20
CA ARG A 103 16.85 4.77 -11.07
C ARG A 103 17.96 3.75 -10.89
N LYS A 104 17.96 3.06 -9.74
CA LYS A 104 19.01 2.09 -9.39
C LYS A 104 18.48 0.67 -9.40
N ASN A 105 17.56 0.35 -8.48
CA ASN A 105 17.07 -1.02 -8.30
C ASN A 105 15.53 -1.15 -8.34
N LEU A 106 14.79 -0.13 -7.87
CA LEU A 106 13.32 -0.02 -8.09
C LEU A 106 12.97 0.70 -9.40
#